data_AF-A0A924XA60-F1
#
_entry.id   AF-A0A924XA60-F1
#
_cell.length_a   1.000
_cell.length_b   1.000
_cell.length_c   1.000
_cell.angle_alpha   90.00
_cell.angle_beta   90.00
_cell.angle_gamma   90.00
#
_symmetry.space_group_name_H-M   'P 1'
#
loop_
_entity.id
_entity.type
_entity.pdbx_description
1 polymer ?
#
loop_
_entity_poly.entity_id
_entity_poly.type
_entity_poly.pdbx_seq_one_letter_code
_entity_poly.pdbx_strand_id
1 'polypeptide(L)' 'MEALLQLDSSGLYCPRGGFHIDPWRPVPNAFITHAHGDHAKWGMGSYTCGQDSMGLLKRRVGKDSVIHEVMRGEKIRVGD' A
#
# COMPACT_ATOMS: atom_id res chain seq x y z
N MET A 1 -11.95 8.89 -20.89
CA MET A 1 -10.76 8.24 -20.28
C MET A 1 -10.93 8.34 -18.78
N GLU A 2 -10.89 7.23 -18.06
CA GLU A 2 -10.81 7.28 -16.60
C GLU A 2 -9.41 7.75 -16.18
N ALA A 3 -9.34 8.53 -15.11
CA ALA A 3 -8.06 8.92 -14.53
C ALA A 3 -7.34 7.69 -13.97
N LEU A 4 -6.01 7.65 -14.07
CA LEU A 4 -5.19 6.59 -13.50
C LEU A 4 -5.41 6.47 -11.98
N LEU A 5 -5.53 7.62 -11.32
CA LEU A 5 -5.81 7.71 -9.88
C LEU A 5 -7.08 8.53 -9.65
N GLN A 6 -7.88 8.07 -8.71
CA GLN A 6 -9.15 8.68 -8.28
C GLN A 6 -9.13 8.85 -6.76
N LEU A 7 -9.85 9.84 -6.24
CA LEU A 7 -10.07 9.97 -4.81
C LEU A 7 -11.37 9.28 -4.41
N ASP A 8 -11.33 8.48 -3.36
CA ASP A 8 -12.49 7.91 -2.71
C ASP A 8 -12.46 8.16 -1.19
N SER A 9 -13.38 7.54 -0.46
CA SER A 9 -13.47 7.71 0.99
C SER A 9 -12.31 7.08 1.79
N SER A 10 -11.49 6.27 1.13
CA SER A 10 -10.31 5.60 1.65
C SER A 10 -9.00 6.24 1.19
N GLY A 11 -9.02 7.16 0.22
CA GLY A 11 -7.86 7.94 -0.21
C GLY A 11 -7.63 7.86 -1.72
N LEU A 12 -6.36 7.74 -2.12
CA LEU A 12 -5.94 7.72 -3.52
C LEU A 12 -6.00 6.30 -4.08
N TYR A 13 -6.97 6.03 -4.94
CA TYR A 13 -7.28 4.73 -5.52
C TYR A 13 -6.81 4.62 -6.97
N CYS A 14 -6.21 3.49 -7.34
CA CYS A 14 -5.89 3.11 -8.71
C CYS A 14 -6.88 2.02 -9.18
N PRO A 15 -7.94 2.36 -9.95
CA PRO A 15 -8.92 1.37 -10.40
C PRO A 15 -8.31 0.24 -11.23
N ARG A 16 -7.40 0.59 -12.15
CA ARG A 16 -6.72 -0.38 -13.03
C ARG A 16 -5.83 -1.35 -12.27
N GLY A 17 -5.23 -0.90 -11.17
CA GLY A 17 -4.34 -1.71 -10.34
C GLY A 17 -5.04 -2.40 -9.17
N GLY A 18 -6.25 -1.98 -8.81
CA GLY A 18 -6.99 -2.54 -7.67
C GLY A 18 -6.33 -2.28 -6.31
N PHE A 19 -5.65 -1.14 -6.15
CA PHE A 19 -4.96 -0.77 -4.90
C PHE A 19 -5.14 0.70 -4.54
N HIS A 20 -4.95 1.00 -3.25
CA HIS A 20 -4.85 2.38 -2.75
C HIS A 20 -3.42 2.72 -2.38
N ILE A 21 -3.05 3.99 -2.54
CA ILE A 21 -1.78 4.55 -2.10
C ILE A 21 -2.03 5.28 -0.78
N ASP A 22 -1.30 4.90 0.26
CA ASP A 22 -1.38 5.47 1.61
C ASP A 22 -2.83 5.67 2.12
N PRO A 23 -3.65 4.60 2.14
CA PRO A 23 -5.07 4.71 2.45
C PRO A 23 -5.35 5.15 3.89
N TRP A 24 -6.40 5.94 4.05
CA TRP A 24 -6.89 6.45 5.33
C TRP A 24 -7.72 5.42 6.11
N ARG A 25 -8.25 4.40 5.42
CA ARG A 25 -9.13 3.35 5.96
C ARG A 25 -8.66 1.97 5.49
N PRO A 26 -9.03 0.88 6.19
CA PRO A 26 -8.81 -0.49 5.73
C PRO A 26 -9.27 -0.72 4.28
N VAL A 27 -8.38 -1.25 3.45
CA VAL A 27 -8.62 -1.64 2.05
C VAL A 27 -7.99 -2.99 1.74
N PRO A 28 -8.38 -3.67 0.65
CA PRO A 28 -7.80 -4.96 0.27
C PRO A 28 -6.29 -4.90 -0.01
N ASN A 29 -5.81 -3.90 -0.76
CA ASN A 29 -4.40 -3.77 -1.16
C ASN A 29 -3.91 -2.33 -0.94
N ALA A 30 -2.95 -2.17 -0.03
CA ALA A 30 -2.39 -0.87 0.32
C ALA A 30 -0.93 -0.76 -0.13
N PHE A 31 -0.64 0.22 -0.99
CA PHE A 31 0.72 0.63 -1.32
C PHE A 31 1.15 1.71 -0.35
N ILE A 32 2.18 1.41 0.46
CA ILE A 32 2.70 2.34 1.45
C ILE A 32 3.96 2.98 0.90
N THR A 33 3.89 4.29 0.61
CA THR A 33 4.99 5.04 -0.01
C THR A 33 6.21 5.09 0.88
N HIS A 34 5.98 5.28 2.18
CA HIS A 34 6.99 5.22 3.22
C HIS A 34 6.32 4.94 4.57
N ALA A 35 7.04 4.28 5.46
CA ALA A 35 6.42 3.68 6.63
C ALA A 35 5.92 4.65 7.72
N HIS A 36 5.82 5.97 7.54
CA HIS A 36 5.34 6.89 8.60
C HIS A 36 3.91 6.57 9.08
N GLY A 37 3.57 6.94 10.31
CA GLY A 37 2.31 6.50 10.97
C GLY A 37 1.02 7.14 10.45
N ASP A 38 1.14 8.24 9.72
CA ASP A 38 0.08 8.86 8.93
C ASP A 38 -0.26 8.07 7.67
N HIS A 39 0.70 7.33 7.09
CA HIS A 39 0.52 6.46 5.92
C HIS A 39 0.26 4.99 6.29
N ALA A 40 1.03 4.45 7.25
CA ALA A 40 1.04 3.04 7.64
C ALA A 40 -0.11 2.66 8.61
N LYS A 41 -1.36 2.73 8.15
CA LYS A 41 -2.54 2.33 8.93
C LYS A 41 -2.69 0.80 9.01
N TRP A 42 -3.05 0.30 10.19
CA TRP A 42 -3.31 -1.14 10.42
C TRP A 42 -4.64 -1.60 9.78
N GLY A 43 -4.79 -2.91 9.58
CA GLY A 43 -6.05 -3.54 9.16
C GLY A 43 -6.27 -3.67 7.65
N MET A 44 -5.26 -3.41 6.83
CA MET A 44 -5.34 -3.67 5.39
C MET A 44 -5.30 -5.18 5.11
N GLY A 45 -5.85 -5.62 3.98
CA GLY A 45 -5.76 -7.02 3.55
C GLY A 45 -4.32 -7.43 3.22
N SER A 46 -3.63 -6.59 2.46
CA SER A 46 -2.21 -6.69 2.17
C SER A 46 -1.55 -5.31 2.11
N TYR A 47 -0.23 -5.30 2.32
CA TYR A 47 0.61 -4.13 2.19
C TYR A 47 1.67 -4.38 1.12
N THR A 48 2.00 -3.38 0.32
CA THR A 48 3.19 -3.37 -0.53
C THR A 48 4.05 -2.19 -0.15
N CYS A 49 5.34 -2.40 0.11
CA CYS A 49 6.27 -1.33 0.43
C CYS A 49 7.68 -1.59 -0.12
N GLY A 50 8.48 -0.54 -0.23
CA GLY A 50 9.91 -0.69 -0.49
C GLY A 50 10.64 -1.36 0.68
N GLN A 51 11.75 -2.04 0.38
CA GLN A 51 12.64 -2.67 1.36
C GLN A 51 12.98 -1.77 2.57
N ASP A 52 13.31 -0.51 2.32
CA ASP A 52 13.67 0.46 3.37
C ASP A 52 12.54 0.70 4.39
N SER A 53 11.29 0.46 4.00
CA SER A 53 10.11 0.63 4.85
C SER A 53 9.73 -0.63 5.62
N MET A 54 10.15 -1.82 5.18
CA MET A 54 9.66 -3.11 5.65
C MET A 54 9.75 -3.29 7.17
N GLY A 55 10.94 -3.04 7.74
CA GLY A 55 11.17 -3.24 9.18
C GLY A 55 10.31 -2.33 10.07
N LEU A 56 10.07 -1.09 9.63
CA LEU A 56 9.26 -0.14 10.37
C LEU A 56 7.77 -0.37 10.14
N LEU A 57 7.37 -0.73 8.92
CA LEU A 57 5.99 -1.06 8.58
C LEU A 57 5.50 -2.26 9.40
N LYS A 58 6.27 -3.35 9.46
CA LYS A 58 5.93 -4.55 10.24
C LYS A 58 5.70 -4.27 11.72
N ARG A 59 6.42 -3.30 12.30
CA ARG A 59 6.20 -2.85 13.69
C ARG A 59 4.91 -2.06 13.87
N ARG A 60 4.46 -1.34 12.85
CA ARG A 60 3.27 -0.47 12.90
C ARG A 60 1.98 -1.22 12.61
N VAL A 61 1.97 -2.08 11.59
CA VAL A 61 0.76 -2.77 11.13
C VAL A 61 0.57 -4.15 11.76
N GLY A 62 1.58 -4.64 12.48
CA GLY A 62 1.56 -5.94 13.15
C GLY A 62 2.40 -6.99 12.42
N LYS A 63 3.01 -7.87 13.20
CA LYS A 63 3.99 -8.86 12.70
C LYS A 63 3.38 -9.91 11.76
N ASP A 64 2.08 -10.13 11.89
CA ASP A 64 1.31 -11.14 11.15
C ASP A 64 0.61 -10.55 9.91
N SER A 65 0.80 -9.26 9.64
CA SER A 65 0.30 -8.63 8.41
C SER A 65 0.96 -9.23 7.18
N VAL A 66 0.20 -9.36 6.10
CA VAL A 66 0.71 -9.73 4.77
C VAL A 66 1.40 -8.51 4.16
N ILE A 67 2.73 -8.57 4.04
CA ILE A 67 3.54 -7.46 3.48
C ILE A 67 4.38 -7.99 2.32
N HIS A 68 4.20 -7.39 1.15
CA HIS A 68 5.00 -7.59 -0.05
C HIS A 68 6.11 -6.54 -0.09
N GLU A 69 7.34 -7.01 0.04
CA GLU A 69 8.54 -6.16 -0.11
C GLU A 69 8.90 -6.03 -1.59
N VAL A 70 9.24 -4.82 -2.01
CA VAL A 70 9.72 -4.53 -3.37
C VAL A 70 11.12 -3.94 -3.28
N MET A 71 12.06 -4.54 -4.02
CA MET A 71 13.44 -4.10 -4.05
C MET A 71 13.58 -2.85 -4.92
N ARG A 72 14.55 -1.99 -4.59
CA ARG A 72 14.83 -0.81 -5.41
C ARG A 72 15.25 -1.25 -6.82
N GLY A 73 14.57 -0.71 -7.84
CA GLY A 73 14.81 -1.05 -9.25
C GLY A 73 14.08 -2.31 -9.73
N GLU A 74 13.39 -3.02 -8.85
CA GLU A 74 12.51 -4.13 -9.23
C GLU A 74 11.31 -3.62 -10.01
N LYS A 75 10.90 -4.38 -11.02
CA LYS A 75 9.66 -4.14 -11.77
C LYS A 75 8.63 -5.17 -11.34
N ILE A 76 7.52 -4.68 -10.80
CA ILE A 76 6.36 -5.49 -10.46
C ILE A 76 5.20 -5.17 -11.40
N ARG A 77 4.37 -6.17 -11.69
CA ARG A 77 3.07 -6.00 -12.33
C ARG A 77 1.99 -6.02 -11.26
N VAL A 78 1.05 -5.09 -11.35
CA VAL A 78 -0.06 -4.94 -10.40
C VAL A 78 -1.32 -4.67 -11.21
N GLY A 79 -2.38 -5.42 -10.93
CA GLY A 79 -3.55 -5.49 -11.82
C GLY A 79 -3.26 -6.24 -13.13
N ASP A 80 -4.18 -6.12 -14.07
CA ASP A 80 -4.10 -6.71 -15.42
C ASP A 80 -3.17 -5.88 -16.35
#